data_AF-D0NTW6-F1
#
_entry.id   AF-D0NTW6-F1
#
_cell.length_a   1.000
_cell.length_b   1.000
_cell.length_c   1.000
_cell.angle_alpha   90.00
_cell.angle_beta   90.00
_cell.angle_gamma   90.00
#
_symmetry.space_group_name_H-M   'P 1'
#
loop_
_entity.id
_entity.type
_entity.pdbx_description
1 polymer ?
#
loop_
_entity_poly.entity_id
_entity_poly.type
_entity_poly.pdbx_seq_one_letter_code
_entity_poly.pdbx_strand_id
1 'polypeptide(L)'
;MMAFLATYEIEKDKDRITDEDIMAKVKARCETTNRDFLANPAALFTQQLKMDLSIKDVPDRVSKYFRQFEQIIADNGFYENLGRGAATDDDYVARMKQKTKILVDNL
;
A
#
# COMPACT_ATOMS: atom_id res chain seq x y z
N MET A 1 -11.56 20.21 13.70
CA MET A 1 -11.66 18.93 12.96
C MET A 1 -13.03 18.75 12.29
N MET A 2 -14.13 18.62 13.04
CA MET A 2 -15.46 18.29 12.46
C MET A 2 -16.04 19.33 11.50
N ALA A 3 -15.82 20.63 11.71
CA ALA A 3 -16.30 21.67 10.79
C ALA A 3 -15.63 21.59 9.40
N PHE A 4 -14.35 21.17 9.34
CA PHE A 4 -13.66 20.97 8.08
C PHE A 4 -14.26 19.80 7.28
N LEU A 5 -14.48 18.67 7.95
CA LEU A 5 -15.10 17.49 7.32
C LEU A 5 -16.53 17.80 6.86
N ALA A 6 -17.29 18.54 7.66
CA ALA A 6 -18.66 18.96 7.33
C ALA A 6 -18.72 19.80 6.04
N THR A 7 -17.87 20.82 5.94
CA THR A 7 -17.90 21.77 4.83
C THR A 7 -17.22 21.26 3.57
N TYR A 8 -16.06 20.61 3.70
CA TYR A 8 -15.19 20.31 2.55
C TYR A 8 -15.21 18.85 2.10
N GLU A 9 -15.64 17.92 2.95
CA GLU A 9 -15.62 16.49 2.62
C GLU A 9 -17.03 15.92 2.47
N ILE A 10 -17.93 16.19 3.41
CA ILE A 10 -19.29 15.63 3.45
C ILE A 10 -20.32 16.58 2.81
N GLU A 11 -20.01 17.87 2.75
CA GLU A 11 -20.89 18.93 2.22
C GLU A 11 -22.27 18.95 2.90
N LYS A 12 -22.28 18.77 4.22
CA LYS A 12 -23.48 18.83 5.06
C LYS A 12 -23.24 19.71 6.28
N ASP A 13 -24.32 20.31 6.79
CA ASP A 13 -24.30 20.95 8.10
C ASP A 13 -23.82 19.96 9.16
N LYS A 14 -22.94 20.44 10.05
CA LYS A 14 -22.33 19.62 11.10
C LYS A 14 -23.35 18.84 11.93
N ASP A 15 -24.50 19.45 12.20
CA ASP A 15 -25.55 18.87 13.05
C ASP A 15 -26.43 17.84 12.30
N ARG A 16 -26.20 17.67 10.99
CA ARG A 16 -26.96 16.77 10.10
C ARG A 16 -26.09 15.63 9.55
N ILE A 17 -24.82 15.55 9.95
CA ILE A 17 -23.93 14.45 9.57
C ILE A 17 -24.31 13.22 10.37
N THR A 18 -24.59 12.13 9.67
CA THR A 18 -24.84 10.82 10.29
C THR A 18 -23.62 9.92 10.20
N ASP A 19 -23.60 8.86 11.00
CA ASP A 19 -22.56 7.83 10.92
C ASP A 19 -22.52 7.17 9.53
N GLU A 20 -23.68 7.05 8.85
CA GLU A 20 -23.75 6.55 7.47
C GLU A 20 -23.02 7.47 6.48
N ASP A 21 -23.11 8.79 6.64
CA ASP A 21 -22.38 9.75 5.79
C ASP A 21 -20.86 9.61 5.97
N ILE A 22 -20.41 9.42 7.22
CA ILE A 22 -19.01 9.18 7.54
C ILE A 22 -18.55 7.87 6.93
N MET A 23 -19.32 6.79 7.12
CA MET A 23 -18.98 5.47 6.59
C MET A 23 -18.98 5.44 5.06
N ALA A 24 -19.86 6.19 4.40
CA ALA A 24 -19.86 6.35 2.95
C ALA A 24 -18.57 7.03 2.45
N LYS A 25 -18.10 8.09 3.14
CA LYS A 25 -16.84 8.75 2.78
C LYS A 25 -15.60 7.91 3.08
N VAL A 26 -15.60 7.20 4.20
CA VAL A 26 -14.54 6.22 4.53
C VAL A 26 -14.48 5.16 3.44
N LYS A 27 -15.62 4.58 3.06
CA LYS A 27 -15.71 3.57 2.01
C LYS A 27 -15.26 4.11 0.66
N ALA A 28 -15.75 5.28 0.26
CA ALA A 28 -15.33 5.93 -0.99
C ALA A 28 -13.82 6.20 -1.00
N ARG A 29 -13.24 6.69 0.11
CA ARG A 29 -11.79 6.93 0.19
C ARG A 29 -11.00 5.63 0.14
N CYS A 30 -11.43 4.58 0.85
CA CYS A 30 -10.84 3.25 0.73
C CYS A 30 -10.95 2.69 -0.69
N GLU A 31 -12.05 2.95 -1.41
CA GLU A 31 -12.23 2.53 -2.80
C GLU A 31 -11.34 3.31 -3.77
N THR A 32 -11.20 4.63 -3.61
CA THR A 32 -10.31 5.47 -4.45
C THR A 32 -8.84 5.16 -4.17
N THR A 33 -8.47 5.05 -2.90
CA THR A 33 -7.14 4.59 -2.48
C THR A 33 -6.89 3.17 -2.99
N ASN A 34 -7.85 2.25 -2.99
CA ASN A 34 -7.62 0.96 -3.65
C ASN A 34 -7.48 1.09 -5.17
N ARG A 35 -8.25 1.94 -5.84
CA ARG A 35 -8.28 2.02 -7.31
C ARG A 35 -7.01 2.66 -7.90
N ASP A 36 -6.51 3.74 -7.30
CA ASP A 36 -5.26 4.40 -7.74
C ASP A 36 -4.03 3.53 -7.42
N PHE A 37 -4.08 2.72 -6.37
CA PHE A 37 -2.97 1.86 -5.94
C PHE A 37 -2.94 0.52 -6.67
N LEU A 38 -4.09 -0.02 -7.07
CA LEU A 38 -4.20 -1.17 -7.98
C LEU A 38 -3.77 -0.80 -9.41
N ALA A 39 -3.92 0.47 -9.81
CA ALA A 39 -3.52 0.94 -11.13
C ALA A 39 -1.99 1.01 -11.31
N ASN A 40 -1.22 1.24 -10.24
CA ASN A 40 0.24 1.26 -10.33
C ASN A 40 0.95 0.91 -9.00
N PRO A 41 1.05 -0.39 -8.65
CA PRO A 41 1.79 -0.82 -7.46
C PRO A 41 3.26 -0.35 -7.48
N ALA A 42 3.88 -0.18 -8.66
CA ALA A 42 5.28 0.26 -8.75
C ALA A 42 5.49 1.66 -8.17
N ALA A 43 4.55 2.59 -8.38
CA ALA A 43 4.65 3.96 -7.84
C ALA A 43 4.67 3.97 -6.30
N LEU A 44 3.90 3.08 -5.66
CA LEU A 44 3.88 2.96 -4.21
C LEU A 44 5.24 2.51 -3.67
N PHE A 45 5.82 1.46 -4.26
CA PHE A 45 7.12 0.97 -3.83
C PHE A 45 8.21 2.02 -4.06
N THR A 46 8.18 2.78 -5.16
CA THR A 46 9.12 3.90 -5.37
C THR A 46 9.02 4.98 -4.30
N GLN A 47 7.84 5.21 -3.76
CA GLN A 47 7.67 6.18 -2.68
C GLN A 47 8.14 5.62 -1.33
N GLN A 48 7.80 4.36 -1.01
CA GLN A 48 7.90 3.83 0.34
C GLN A 48 9.08 2.87 0.57
N LEU A 49 9.51 2.11 -0.43
CA LEU A 49 10.58 1.13 -0.31
C LEU A 49 11.93 1.79 -0.59
N LYS A 50 12.78 1.90 0.44
CA LYS A 50 14.12 2.50 0.31
C LYS A 50 15.10 1.79 1.20
N MET A 51 16.30 1.52 0.67
CA MET A 51 17.38 0.97 1.48
C MET A 51 17.92 2.05 2.44
N ASP A 52 17.87 1.78 3.74
CA ASP A 52 18.45 2.67 4.74
C ASP A 52 19.98 2.54 4.77
N LEU A 53 20.66 3.44 4.05
CA LEU A 53 22.13 3.47 3.96
C LEU A 53 22.83 3.91 5.25
N SER A 54 22.09 4.39 6.26
CA SER A 54 22.68 4.71 7.57
C SER A 54 23.08 3.45 8.36
N ILE A 55 22.47 2.30 8.03
CA ILE A 55 22.79 1.00 8.62
C ILE A 55 24.12 0.50 8.05
N LYS A 56 25.11 0.39 8.94
CA LYS A 56 26.47 -0.06 8.59
C LYS A 56 26.58 -1.57 8.36
N ASP A 57 25.80 -2.35 9.10
CA ASP A 57 25.78 -3.81 8.95
C ASP A 57 25.00 -4.18 7.68
N VAL A 58 25.71 -4.68 6.67
CA VAL A 58 25.14 -4.98 5.35
C VAL A 58 24.04 -6.06 5.45
N PRO A 59 24.24 -7.19 6.17
CA PRO A 59 23.19 -8.18 6.36
C PRO A 59 21.91 -7.62 7.02
N ASP A 60 22.03 -6.83 8.09
CA ASP A 60 20.86 -6.19 8.75
C ASP A 60 20.17 -5.20 7.81
N ARG A 61 20.94 -4.39 7.08
CA ARG A 61 20.39 -3.42 6.11
C ARG A 61 19.56 -4.10 5.03
N VAL A 62 20.12 -5.14 4.41
CA VAL A 62 19.42 -5.93 3.38
C VAL A 62 18.19 -6.61 3.98
N SER A 63 18.32 -7.21 5.17
CA SER A 63 17.20 -7.88 5.84
C SER A 63 16.05 -6.92 6.15
N LYS A 64 16.35 -5.69 6.60
CA LYS A 64 15.32 -4.67 6.86
C LYS A 64 14.67 -4.17 5.57
N TYR A 65 15.42 -4.03 4.48
CA TYR A 65 14.86 -3.70 3.17
C TYR A 65 13.83 -4.74 2.70
N PHE A 66 14.16 -6.04 2.80
CA PHE A 66 13.22 -7.12 2.48
C PHE A 66 12.00 -7.16 3.41
N ARG A 67 12.18 -6.89 4.72
CA ARG A 67 11.06 -6.80 5.66
C ARG A 67 10.13 -5.63 5.32
N GLN A 68 10.69 -4.48 4.95
CA GLN A 68 9.91 -3.32 4.54
C GLN A 68 9.08 -3.63 3.29
N PHE A 69 9.65 -4.32 2.31
CA PHE A 69 8.93 -4.77 1.13
C PHE A 69 7.72 -5.66 1.48
N GLU A 70 7.91 -6.68 2.32
CA GLU A 70 6.83 -7.56 2.77
C GLU A 70 5.79 -6.81 3.63
N GLN A 71 6.21 -5.81 4.41
CA GLN A 71 5.31 -4.96 5.18
C GLN A 71 4.44 -4.07 4.27
N ILE A 72 5.01 -3.48 3.22
CA ILE A 72 4.24 -2.70 2.23
C ILE A 72 3.19 -3.60 1.55
N ILE A 73 3.54 -4.86 1.22
CA ILE A 73 2.58 -5.84 0.68
C ILE A 73 1.44 -6.08 1.68
N ALA A 74 1.78 -6.28 2.95
CA ALA A 74 0.82 -6.56 4.01
C ALA A 74 -0.16 -5.40 4.23
N ASP A 75 0.38 -4.20 4.40
CA ASP A 75 -0.38 -3.00 4.77
C ASP A 75 -1.31 -2.53 3.63
N ASN A 76 -0.99 -2.89 2.39
CA ASN A 76 -1.74 -2.49 1.19
C ASN A 76 -2.50 -3.66 0.52
N GLY A 77 -2.54 -4.84 1.16
CA GLY A 77 -3.35 -5.97 0.68
C GLY A 77 -2.88 -6.60 -0.64
N PHE A 78 -1.60 -6.47 -1.01
CA PHE A 78 -1.09 -7.01 -2.27
C PHE A 78 -0.76 -8.51 -2.23
N TYR A 79 -1.29 -9.28 -1.27
CA TYR A 79 -0.95 -10.69 -1.09
C TYR A 79 -1.27 -11.56 -2.32
N GLU A 80 -2.38 -11.31 -3.00
CA GLU A 80 -2.76 -12.08 -4.19
C GLU A 80 -1.77 -11.87 -5.35
N ASN A 81 -1.23 -10.66 -5.49
CA ASN A 81 -0.37 -10.26 -6.62
C ASN A 81 1.13 -10.34 -6.32
N LEU A 82 1.54 -10.13 -5.07
CA LEU A 82 2.94 -10.00 -4.63
C LEU A 82 3.27 -10.83 -3.39
N GLY A 83 2.29 -11.55 -2.82
CA GLY A 83 2.54 -12.51 -1.76
C GLY A 83 3.38 -13.70 -2.23
N ARG A 84 3.87 -14.50 -1.28
CA ARG A 84 4.65 -15.70 -1.61
C ARG A 84 3.86 -16.72 -2.43
N GLY A 85 2.59 -16.93 -2.09
CA GLY A 85 1.74 -17.96 -2.70
C GLY A 85 2.32 -19.38 -2.58
N ALA A 86 1.69 -20.34 -3.23
CA ALA A 86 2.26 -21.68 -3.41
C ALA A 86 3.17 -21.70 -4.64
N ALA A 87 4.25 -22.48 -4.61
CA ALA A 87 5.14 -22.65 -5.77
C ALA A 87 4.48 -23.43 -6.93
N THR A 88 3.36 -24.10 -6.66
CA THR A 88 2.54 -24.84 -7.64
C THR A 88 1.49 -23.97 -8.32
N ASP A 89 1.43 -22.68 -7.97
CA ASP A 89 0.50 -21.74 -8.59
C ASP A 89 0.98 -21.36 -10.00
N ASP A 90 0.08 -21.38 -10.96
CA ASP A 90 0.33 -21.03 -12.36
C ASP A 90 0.95 -19.62 -12.49
N ASP A 91 0.59 -18.70 -11.59
CA ASP A 91 1.08 -17.32 -11.58
C ASP A 91 2.36 -17.12 -10.74
N TYR A 92 2.89 -18.16 -10.08
CA TYR A 92 4.05 -18.05 -9.20
C TYR A 92 5.25 -17.40 -9.89
N VAL A 93 5.59 -17.83 -11.10
CA VAL A 93 6.74 -17.31 -11.85
C VAL A 93 6.56 -15.83 -12.20
N ALA A 94 5.35 -15.44 -12.59
CA ALA A 94 5.04 -14.04 -12.91
C ALA A 94 5.16 -13.15 -11.66
N ARG A 95 4.59 -13.58 -10.53
CA ARG A 95 4.72 -12.88 -9.25
C ARG A 95 6.17 -12.76 -8.80
N MET A 96 6.96 -13.82 -8.90
CA MET A 96 8.38 -13.78 -8.51
C MET A 96 9.20 -12.82 -9.38
N LYS A 97 8.93 -12.77 -10.70
CA LYS A 97 9.55 -11.77 -11.59
C LYS A 97 9.17 -10.35 -11.19
N GLN A 98 7.89 -10.10 -10.87
CA GLN A 98 7.42 -8.79 -10.44
C GLN A 98 8.02 -8.37 -9.11
N LYS A 99 8.08 -9.27 -8.11
CA LYS A 99 8.75 -9.03 -6.82
C LYS A 99 10.22 -8.65 -7.04
N THR A 100 10.93 -9.43 -7.86
CA THR A 100 12.34 -9.17 -8.16
C THR A 100 12.53 -7.82 -8.82
N LYS A 101 11.70 -7.49 -9.81
CA LYS A 101 11.74 -6.19 -10.49
C LYS A 101 11.55 -5.04 -9.51
N ILE A 102 10.52 -5.08 -8.66
CA ILE A 102 10.25 -4.02 -7.68
C ILE A 102 11.43 -3.86 -6.71
N LEU A 103 11.99 -4.95 -6.21
CA LEU A 103 13.14 -4.90 -5.32
C LEU A 103 14.35 -4.26 -6.01
N VAL A 104 14.65 -4.63 -7.26
CA VAL A 104 15.83 -4.11 -7.98
C VAL A 104 15.64 -2.65 -8.38
N ASP A 105 14.44 -2.26 -8.83
CA ASP A 105 14.14 -0.90 -9.30
C ASP A 105 14.20 0.14 -8.15
N ASN A 106 14.18 -0.30 -6.89
CA ASN A 106 14.13 0.55 -5.69
C ASN A 106 15.30 0.33 -4.72
N LEU A 107 16.42 -0.23 -5.20
CA LEU A 107 17.67 -0.34 -4.43
C LEU A 107 18.44 0.98 -4.34
#